data_AF-A0A2P6RQN2-F1
#
_entry.id   AF-A0A2P6RQN2-F1
#
_cell.length_a   1.000
_cell.length_b   1.000
_cell.length_c   1.000
_cell.angle_alpha   90.00
_cell.angle_beta   90.00
_cell.angle_gamma   90.00
#
_symmetry.space_group_name_H-M   'P 1'
#
loop_
_entity.id
_entity.type
_entity.pdbx_description
1 polymer ?
#
loop_
_entity_poly.entity_id
_entity_poly.type
_entity_poly.pdbx_seq_one_letter_code
_entity_poly.pdbx_strand_id
1 'polypeptide(L)'
;MPCIFNLQGSPDLKAAREVADYLGTHHHEFHFTVQALEEVIYHIETYDVTTIIASIPMFLMSRKIKSLGVKMVLSGEGSDEIFGGYLYFHKPPNKEEFHQETYQKIKALHLYNCLRATKSTSAWGVEAHVPFLDKEFIKTAMNTDPEWKMIRPDLGRIDKWVLRKAFDDDQKPYLPKHFLYRQKEQFSDGVGYSWIDSLKDHANKQIQC
;
A
#
# COMPACT_ATOMS: atom_id res chain seq x y z
N MET A 1 4.65 22.00 -4.39
CA MET A 1 5.51 20.97 -4.98
C MET A 1 5.17 19.64 -4.31
N PRO A 2 5.05 18.52 -5.05
CA PRO A 2 4.64 17.24 -4.45
C PRO A 2 5.69 16.71 -3.46
N CYS A 3 5.22 16.02 -2.42
CA CYS A 3 6.05 15.43 -1.37
C CYS A 3 5.91 13.90 -1.38
N ILE A 4 6.99 13.18 -1.08
CA ILE A 4 6.96 11.74 -0.83
C ILE A 4 7.35 11.50 0.62
N PHE A 5 6.52 10.75 1.34
CA PHE A 5 6.72 10.41 2.75
C PHE A 5 7.04 8.92 2.88
N ASN A 6 8.09 8.59 3.64
CA ASN A 6 8.43 7.21 3.95
C ASN A 6 9.00 7.07 5.37
N LEU A 7 9.12 5.82 5.81
CA LEU A 7 9.61 5.43 7.12
C LEU A 7 11.09 5.07 7.06
N GLN A 8 11.87 5.62 7.98
CA GLN A 8 13.32 5.42 8.05
C GLN A 8 13.67 3.98 8.44
N GLY A 9 14.62 3.36 7.74
CA GLY A 9 15.08 1.98 8.00
C GLY A 9 14.28 0.89 7.28
N SER A 10 13.29 1.27 6.47
CA SER A 10 12.55 0.39 5.57
C SER A 10 13.41 -0.07 4.38
N PRO A 11 13.29 -1.33 3.91
CA PRO A 11 13.78 -1.69 2.57
C PRO A 11 13.21 -0.79 1.46
N ASP A 12 11.99 -0.27 1.66
CA ASP A 12 11.34 0.68 0.78
C ASP A 12 11.99 2.07 0.75
N LEU A 13 12.88 2.42 1.71
CA LEU A 13 13.51 3.74 1.80
C LEU A 13 14.29 4.08 0.54
N LYS A 14 15.14 3.15 0.10
CA LYS A 14 16.01 3.34 -1.06
C LYS A 14 15.17 3.56 -2.32
N ALA A 15 14.12 2.76 -2.48
CA ALA A 15 13.19 2.87 -3.59
C ALA A 15 12.44 4.22 -3.58
N ALA A 16 11.93 4.62 -2.43
CA ALA A 16 11.18 5.88 -2.30
C ALA A 16 12.06 7.11 -2.58
N ARG A 17 13.31 7.11 -2.10
CA ARG A 17 14.27 8.20 -2.36
C ARG A 17 14.61 8.30 -3.85
N GLU A 18 14.92 7.18 -4.49
CA GLU A 18 15.28 7.18 -5.92
C GLU A 18 14.10 7.63 -6.80
N VAL A 19 12.88 7.20 -6.47
CA VAL A 19 11.66 7.71 -7.13
C VAL A 19 11.47 9.21 -6.87
N ALA A 20 11.74 9.68 -5.64
CA ALA A 20 11.64 11.10 -5.31
C ALA A 20 12.63 11.95 -6.08
N ASP A 21 13.88 11.49 -6.22
CA ASP A 21 14.94 12.14 -6.98
C ASP A 21 14.59 12.17 -8.48
N TYR A 22 14.10 11.06 -9.03
CA TYR A 22 13.68 10.97 -10.43
C TYR A 22 12.52 11.92 -10.76
N LEU A 23 11.52 12.00 -9.88
CA LEU A 23 10.34 12.84 -10.06
C LEU A 23 10.55 14.30 -9.61
N GLY A 24 11.69 14.63 -9.01
CA GLY A 24 11.98 15.95 -8.48
C GLY A 24 11.00 16.37 -7.37
N THR A 25 10.65 15.46 -6.47
CA THR A 25 9.72 15.73 -5.34
C THR A 25 10.47 16.04 -4.05
N HIS A 26 9.81 16.71 -3.10
CA HIS A 26 10.38 16.87 -1.77
C HIS A 26 10.22 15.57 -0.97
N HIS A 27 11.32 14.86 -0.75
CA HIS A 27 11.31 13.64 0.04
C HIS A 27 11.44 13.93 1.53
N HIS A 28 10.55 13.37 2.33
CA HIS A 28 10.57 13.44 3.78
C HIS A 28 10.60 12.03 4.36
N GLU A 29 11.63 11.75 5.15
CA GLU A 29 11.80 10.48 5.84
C GLU A 29 11.52 10.67 7.33
N PHE A 30 10.74 9.76 7.90
CA PHE A 30 10.39 9.82 9.31
C PHE A 30 10.86 8.59 10.06
N HIS A 31 11.56 8.81 11.17
CA HIS A 31 11.79 7.78 12.16
C HIS A 31 10.57 7.64 13.07
N PHE A 32 10.22 6.41 13.42
CA PHE A 32 9.18 6.12 14.39
C PHE A 32 9.58 4.90 15.23
N THR A 33 9.03 4.83 16.43
CA THR A 33 9.22 3.72 17.37
C THR A 33 7.88 3.01 17.61
N VAL A 34 7.95 1.79 18.17
CA VAL A 34 6.77 0.98 18.54
C VAL A 34 6.05 1.63 19.71
N GLN A 35 5.17 2.57 19.38
CA GLN A 35 4.33 3.32 20.30
C GLN A 35 2.95 3.54 19.65
N ALA A 36 1.97 4.03 20.42
CA ALA A 36 0.62 4.37 19.96
C ALA A 36 -0.30 3.19 19.60
N LEU A 37 -0.05 1.98 20.09
CA LEU A 37 -0.95 0.83 19.86
C LEU A 37 -2.39 1.12 20.32
N GLU A 38 -2.56 1.61 21.55
CA GLU A 38 -3.87 1.93 22.12
C GLU A 38 -4.57 3.06 21.35
N GLU A 39 -3.85 4.14 21.03
CA GLU A 39 -4.37 5.26 20.22
C GLU A 39 -4.82 4.77 18.84
N VAL A 40 -4.05 3.90 18.21
CA VAL A 40 -4.39 3.34 16.90
C VAL A 40 -5.62 2.45 17.01
N ILE A 41 -5.72 1.56 17.99
CA ILE A 41 -6.92 0.74 18.20
C ILE A 41 -8.15 1.64 18.40
N TYR A 42 -8.03 2.68 19.22
CA TYR A 42 -9.08 3.66 19.45
C TYR A 42 -9.52 4.34 18.15
N HIS A 43 -8.58 4.82 17.34
CA HIS A 43 -8.90 5.55 16.12
C HIS A 43 -9.38 4.66 14.97
N ILE A 44 -8.86 3.44 14.81
CA ILE A 44 -9.25 2.54 13.73
C ILE A 44 -10.54 1.79 14.07
N GLU A 45 -10.80 1.57 15.36
CA GLU A 45 -11.98 0.87 15.88
C GLU A 45 -12.07 -0.57 15.37
N THR A 46 -10.93 -1.27 15.35
CA THR A 46 -10.85 -2.70 15.01
C THR A 46 -9.85 -3.40 15.92
N TYR A 47 -10.03 -4.72 16.06
CA TYR A 47 -9.10 -5.62 16.73
C TYR A 47 -8.36 -6.53 15.73
N ASP A 48 -8.58 -6.36 14.42
CA ASP A 48 -7.88 -7.15 13.41
C ASP A 48 -6.37 -6.85 13.44
N VAL A 49 -5.58 -7.90 13.70
CA VAL A 49 -4.14 -7.81 13.91
C VAL A 49 -3.44 -7.22 12.68
N THR A 50 -3.81 -7.67 11.48
CA THR A 50 -3.20 -7.21 10.23
C THR A 50 -3.44 -5.71 10.01
N THR A 51 -4.68 -5.28 10.23
CA THR A 51 -5.09 -3.88 10.09
C THR A 51 -4.38 -3.00 11.12
N ILE A 52 -4.32 -3.39 12.38
CA ILE A 52 -3.64 -2.61 13.44
C ILE A 52 -2.16 -2.45 13.13
N ILE A 53 -1.45 -3.56 12.83
CA ILE A 53 -0.01 -3.55 12.55
C ILE A 53 0.31 -2.61 11.39
N ALA A 54 -0.51 -2.63 10.33
CA ALA A 54 -0.33 -1.78 9.17
C ALA A 54 -0.77 -0.32 9.41
N SER A 55 -1.65 -0.06 10.39
CA SER A 55 -2.19 1.26 10.70
C SER A 55 -1.23 2.12 11.51
N ILE A 56 -0.49 1.53 12.45
CA ILE A 56 0.44 2.27 13.33
C ILE A 56 1.45 3.15 12.55
N PRO A 57 2.20 2.63 11.57
CA PRO A 57 3.11 3.48 10.78
C PRO A 57 2.38 4.59 10.02
N MET A 58 1.20 4.29 9.46
CA MET A 58 0.40 5.28 8.72
C MET A 58 -0.14 6.38 9.64
N PHE A 59 -0.59 6.03 10.83
CA PHE A 59 -1.04 6.96 11.86
C PHE A 59 0.09 7.89 12.29
N LEU A 60 1.27 7.36 12.62
CA LEU A 60 2.44 8.14 13.04
C LEU A 60 2.98 9.03 11.91
N MET A 61 2.97 8.52 10.67
CA MET A 61 3.33 9.30 9.49
C MET A 61 2.35 10.45 9.26
N SER A 62 1.04 10.21 9.41
CA SER A 62 0.00 11.24 9.25
C SER A 62 0.17 12.39 10.25
N ARG A 63 0.55 12.10 11.50
CA ARG A 63 0.92 13.12 12.50
C ARG A 63 2.03 14.03 12.00
N LYS A 64 3.08 13.46 11.40
CA LYS A 64 4.21 14.22 10.86
C LYS A 64 3.84 15.01 9.61
N ILE A 65 3.08 14.41 8.69
CA ILE A 65 2.54 15.10 7.51
C ILE A 65 1.73 16.33 7.92
N LYS A 66 0.86 16.19 8.93
CA LYS A 66 0.10 17.32 9.48
C LYS A 66 1.00 18.42 10.02
N SER A 67 2.06 18.08 10.75
CA SER A 67 3.01 19.05 11.31
C SER A 67 3.76 19.86 10.25
N LEU A 68 3.86 19.35 9.03
CA LEU A 68 4.41 20.05 7.87
C LEU A 68 3.38 20.95 7.15
N GLY A 69 2.15 21.05 7.68
CA GLY A 69 1.07 21.84 7.11
C GLY A 69 0.34 21.17 5.93
N VAL A 70 0.69 19.92 5.60
CA VAL A 70 0.03 19.16 4.55
C VAL A 70 -1.33 18.68 5.05
N LYS A 71 -2.37 18.91 4.24
CA LYS A 71 -3.77 18.56 4.57
C LYS A 71 -4.29 17.38 3.76
N MET A 72 -3.64 17.03 2.66
CA MET A 72 -4.09 16.00 1.74
C MET A 72 -2.91 15.20 1.19
N VAL A 73 -3.09 13.89 1.03
CA VAL A 73 -2.12 12.98 0.39
C VAL A 73 -2.82 12.04 -0.60
N LEU A 74 -2.08 11.64 -1.64
CA LEU A 74 -2.49 10.57 -2.55
C LEU A 74 -1.88 9.25 -2.07
N SER A 75 -2.68 8.18 -2.08
CA SER A 75 -2.26 6.83 -1.72
C SER A 75 -2.56 5.82 -2.82
N GLY A 76 -1.74 4.77 -2.91
CA GLY A 76 -1.86 3.69 -3.89
C GLY A 76 -2.82 2.56 -3.51
N GLU A 77 -3.60 2.72 -2.43
CA GLU A 77 -4.58 1.74 -1.97
C GLU A 77 -5.58 1.37 -3.07
N GLY A 78 -6.00 0.10 -3.13
CA GLY A 78 -6.90 -0.42 -4.15
C GLY A 78 -6.19 -1.04 -5.36
N SER A 79 -4.92 -0.70 -5.59
CA SER A 79 -4.15 -1.23 -6.73
C SER A 79 -4.00 -2.76 -6.65
N ASP A 80 -3.70 -3.31 -5.47
CA ASP A 80 -3.50 -4.75 -5.28
C ASP A 80 -4.82 -5.52 -5.46
N GLU A 81 -5.94 -4.96 -4.99
CA GLU A 81 -7.27 -5.55 -5.07
C GLU A 81 -7.83 -5.55 -6.50
N ILE A 82 -7.55 -4.51 -7.28
CA ILE A 82 -8.03 -4.38 -8.67
C ILE A 82 -7.23 -5.23 -9.65
N PHE A 83 -5.91 -5.33 -9.43
CA PHE A 83 -4.97 -5.95 -10.38
C PHE A 83 -4.33 -7.25 -9.88
N GLY A 84 -4.76 -7.79 -8.74
CA GLY A 84 -4.25 -9.05 -8.19
C GLY A 84 -2.77 -8.98 -7.80
N GLY A 85 -2.40 -7.96 -7.04
CA GLY A 85 -1.00 -7.70 -6.68
C GLY A 85 -0.45 -8.47 -5.48
N TYR A 86 -1.32 -9.17 -4.72
CA TYR A 86 -0.87 -9.97 -3.59
C TYR A 86 -0.24 -11.29 -4.04
N LEU A 87 0.74 -11.78 -3.28
CA LEU A 87 1.50 -12.99 -3.63
C LEU A 87 0.63 -14.25 -3.81
N TYR A 88 -0.53 -14.35 -3.15
CA TYR A 88 -1.43 -15.49 -3.33
C TYR A 88 -2.12 -15.50 -4.71
N PHE A 89 -2.18 -14.37 -5.42
CA PHE A 89 -2.60 -14.30 -6.83
C PHE A 89 -1.58 -14.89 -7.81
N HIS A 90 -0.46 -15.47 -7.32
CA HIS A 90 0.42 -16.30 -8.15
C HIS A 90 -0.12 -17.71 -8.39
N LYS A 91 -1.15 -18.16 -7.64
CA LYS A 91 -1.75 -19.50 -7.78
C LYS A 91 -3.27 -19.54 -8.09
N PRO A 92 -3.90 -18.55 -8.75
CA PRO A 92 -5.29 -18.62 -9.12
C PRO A 92 -5.46 -19.71 -10.18
N PRO A 93 -6.46 -20.60 -10.04
CA PRO A 93 -6.59 -21.74 -10.95
C PRO A 93 -7.10 -21.37 -12.34
N ASN A 94 -7.85 -20.26 -12.48
CA ASN A 94 -8.32 -19.72 -13.77
C ASN A 94 -8.67 -18.21 -13.67
N LYS A 95 -8.99 -17.61 -14.82
CA LYS A 95 -9.27 -16.17 -14.94
C LYS A 95 -10.59 -15.75 -14.30
N GLU A 96 -11.58 -16.63 -14.26
CA GLU A 96 -12.87 -16.40 -13.63
C GLU A 96 -12.73 -16.31 -12.11
N GLU A 97 -11.97 -17.22 -11.51
CA GLU A 97 -11.65 -17.21 -10.07
C GLU A 97 -10.77 -16.02 -9.70
N PHE A 98 -9.80 -15.65 -10.55
CA PHE A 98 -9.04 -14.41 -10.37
C PHE A 98 -9.97 -13.19 -10.33
N HIS A 99 -10.89 -13.08 -11.29
CA HIS A 99 -11.84 -11.97 -11.34
C HIS A 99 -12.75 -11.95 -10.11
N GLN A 100 -13.31 -13.09 -9.74
CA GLN A 100 -14.19 -13.21 -8.59
C GLN A 100 -13.46 -12.81 -7.30
N GLU A 101 -12.21 -13.23 -7.12
CA GLU A 101 -11.40 -12.85 -5.96
C GLU A 101 -11.15 -11.34 -5.93
N THR A 102 -10.71 -10.73 -7.04
CA THR A 102 -10.54 -9.26 -7.11
C THR A 102 -11.83 -8.51 -6.81
N TYR A 103 -12.97 -9.00 -7.30
CA TYR A 103 -14.29 -8.42 -7.02
C TYR A 103 -14.65 -8.49 -5.53
N GLN A 104 -14.43 -9.64 -4.88
CA GLN A 104 -14.68 -9.79 -3.44
C GLN A 104 -13.76 -8.87 -2.62
N LYS A 105 -12.47 -8.76 -3.00
CA LYS A 105 -11.52 -7.86 -2.34
C LYS A 105 -11.96 -6.41 -2.44
N ILE A 106 -12.37 -5.94 -3.63
CA ILE A 106 -12.88 -4.58 -3.82
C ILE A 106 -14.12 -4.34 -2.94
N LYS A 107 -15.05 -5.30 -2.87
CA LYS A 107 -16.23 -5.19 -1.98
C LYS A 107 -15.84 -5.09 -0.50
N ALA A 108 -14.82 -5.83 -0.08
CA ALA A 108 -14.38 -5.88 1.30
C ALA A 108 -13.42 -4.73 1.71
N LEU A 109 -12.92 -3.93 0.76
CA LEU A 109 -11.97 -2.83 1.00
C LEU A 109 -12.37 -1.89 2.15
N HIS A 110 -13.66 -1.61 2.28
CA HIS A 110 -14.21 -0.74 3.33
C HIS A 110 -13.98 -1.25 4.76
N LEU A 111 -13.74 -2.55 4.94
CA LEU A 111 -13.45 -3.17 6.24
C LEU A 111 -11.95 -3.20 6.56
N TYR A 112 -11.09 -3.05 5.54
CA TYR A 112 -9.64 -3.26 5.66
C TYR A 112 -8.86 -2.01 5.23
N ASN A 113 -8.38 -1.95 3.98
CA ASN A 113 -7.46 -0.91 3.53
C ASN A 113 -8.09 0.49 3.57
N CYS A 114 -9.36 0.65 3.15
CA CYS A 114 -10.03 1.95 3.21
C CYS A 114 -10.30 2.37 4.65
N LEU A 115 -10.63 1.42 5.54
CA LEU A 115 -10.80 1.68 6.97
C LEU A 115 -9.50 2.26 7.54
N ARG A 116 -8.39 1.56 7.33
CA ARG A 116 -7.06 2.00 7.77
C ARG A 116 -6.67 3.34 7.18
N ALA A 117 -6.70 3.47 5.86
CA ALA A 117 -6.23 4.66 5.15
C ALA A 117 -6.99 5.91 5.59
N THR A 118 -8.31 5.81 5.70
CA THR A 118 -9.15 6.93 6.11
C THR A 118 -8.94 7.26 7.58
N LYS A 119 -9.08 6.28 8.49
CA LYS A 119 -9.06 6.56 9.94
C LYS A 119 -7.68 6.94 10.45
N SER A 120 -6.61 6.32 9.91
CA SER A 120 -5.23 6.65 10.30
C SER A 120 -4.84 8.08 9.92
N THR A 121 -5.26 8.55 8.74
CA THR A 121 -4.96 9.91 8.26
C THR A 121 -5.88 10.94 8.91
N SER A 122 -7.17 10.61 9.05
CA SER A 122 -8.18 11.49 9.66
C SER A 122 -7.91 11.73 11.14
N ALA A 123 -7.28 10.80 11.86
CA ALA A 123 -6.87 11.00 13.24
C ALA A 123 -5.99 12.24 13.46
N TRP A 124 -5.28 12.69 12.41
CA TRP A 124 -4.45 13.89 12.43
C TRP A 124 -4.96 15.00 11.50
N GLY A 125 -6.21 14.89 11.03
CA GLY A 125 -6.82 15.86 10.11
C GLY A 125 -6.06 15.98 8.79
N VAL A 126 -5.62 14.84 8.24
CA VAL A 126 -5.06 14.67 6.90
C VAL A 126 -6.06 13.86 6.07
N GLU A 127 -6.36 14.30 4.86
CA GLU A 127 -7.25 13.62 3.93
C GLU A 127 -6.46 12.70 3.00
N ALA A 128 -6.87 11.43 2.89
CA ALA A 128 -6.27 10.47 1.96
C ALA A 128 -7.17 10.29 0.73
N HIS A 129 -6.64 10.59 -0.45
CA HIS A 129 -7.29 10.26 -1.71
C HIS A 129 -6.66 9.01 -2.30
N VAL A 130 -7.49 8.17 -2.91
CA VAL A 130 -7.12 6.84 -3.41
C VAL A 130 -7.51 6.72 -4.87
N PRO A 131 -6.70 7.26 -5.82
CA PRO A 131 -7.10 7.37 -7.23
C PRO A 131 -7.44 6.03 -7.90
N PHE A 132 -6.85 4.92 -7.45
CA PHE A 132 -7.21 3.59 -7.93
C PHE A 132 -8.66 3.20 -7.62
N LEU A 133 -9.28 3.81 -6.61
CA LEU A 133 -10.66 3.55 -6.23
C LEU A 133 -11.66 4.55 -6.81
N ASP A 134 -11.23 5.37 -7.77
CA ASP A 134 -12.15 6.16 -8.58
C ASP A 134 -13.15 5.25 -9.32
N LYS A 135 -14.41 5.66 -9.40
CA LYS A 135 -15.49 4.82 -9.95
C LYS A 135 -15.28 4.50 -11.43
N GLU A 136 -14.84 5.47 -12.23
CA GLU A 136 -14.61 5.27 -13.66
C GLU A 136 -13.34 4.47 -13.90
N PHE A 137 -12.32 4.67 -13.06
CA PHE A 137 -11.12 3.83 -13.09
C PHE A 137 -11.45 2.37 -12.74
N ILE A 138 -12.16 2.11 -11.63
CA ILE A 138 -12.59 0.76 -11.24
C ILE A 138 -13.39 0.12 -12.38
N LYS A 139 -14.38 0.83 -12.94
CA LYS A 139 -15.21 0.32 -14.03
C LYS A 139 -14.35 -0.08 -15.24
N THR A 140 -13.41 0.76 -15.63
CA THR A 140 -12.49 0.48 -16.76
C THR A 140 -11.60 -0.73 -16.45
N ALA A 141 -10.96 -0.72 -15.28
CA ALA A 141 -10.04 -1.77 -14.87
C ALA A 141 -10.76 -3.12 -14.70
N MET A 142 -11.98 -3.15 -14.16
CA MET A 142 -12.75 -4.37 -13.94
C MET A 142 -13.40 -4.92 -15.22
N ASN A 143 -13.62 -4.08 -16.24
CA ASN A 143 -14.09 -4.52 -17.56
C ASN A 143 -12.95 -5.04 -18.47
N THR A 144 -11.69 -4.90 -18.06
CA THR A 144 -10.55 -5.48 -18.79
C THR A 144 -10.55 -7.00 -18.59
N ASP A 145 -10.27 -7.78 -19.65
CA ASP A 145 -10.18 -9.24 -19.55
C ASP A 145 -9.19 -9.63 -18.43
N PRO A 146 -9.62 -10.40 -17.41
CA PRO A 146 -8.78 -10.80 -16.29
C PRO A 146 -7.49 -11.49 -16.71
N GLU A 147 -7.44 -12.12 -17.89
CA GLU A 147 -6.23 -12.72 -18.46
C GLU A 147 -5.04 -11.74 -18.56
N TRP A 148 -5.31 -10.44 -18.74
CA TRP A 148 -4.26 -9.41 -18.77
C TRP A 148 -3.73 -9.03 -17.40
N LYS A 149 -4.47 -9.37 -16.33
CA LYS A 149 -4.08 -9.13 -14.94
C LYS A 149 -3.39 -10.34 -14.32
N MET A 150 -3.63 -11.53 -14.86
CA MET A 150 -3.02 -12.77 -14.40
C MET A 150 -1.51 -12.79 -14.64
N ILE A 151 -0.81 -13.42 -13.69
CA ILE A 151 0.62 -13.67 -13.76
C ILE A 151 0.86 -14.83 -14.73
N ARG A 152 1.64 -14.59 -15.77
CA ARG A 152 1.94 -15.54 -16.84
C ARG A 152 3.44 -15.55 -17.11
N PRO A 153 4.24 -16.28 -16.31
CA PRO A 153 5.69 -16.31 -16.45
C PRO A 153 6.14 -16.82 -17.83
N ASP A 154 5.37 -17.72 -18.44
CA ASP A 154 5.56 -18.21 -19.81
C ASP A 154 5.47 -17.10 -20.87
N LEU A 155 4.76 -16.02 -20.57
CA LEU A 155 4.65 -14.83 -21.41
C LEU A 155 5.47 -13.63 -20.86
N GLY A 156 6.29 -13.85 -19.83
CA GLY A 156 7.03 -12.79 -19.15
C GLY A 156 6.16 -11.79 -18.36
N ARG A 157 4.92 -12.15 -18.01
CA ARG A 157 4.03 -11.30 -17.23
C ARG A 157 4.20 -11.55 -15.73
N ILE A 158 4.45 -10.47 -15.00
CA ILE A 158 4.53 -10.43 -13.53
C ILE A 158 3.23 -9.89 -12.92
N ASP A 159 3.19 -9.74 -11.60
CA ASP A 159 2.06 -9.12 -10.90
C ASP A 159 1.75 -7.73 -11.48
N LYS A 160 0.45 -7.42 -11.62
CA LYS A 160 -0.04 -6.15 -12.16
C LYS A 160 0.56 -5.78 -13.53
N TRP A 161 0.91 -6.76 -14.37
CA TRP A 161 1.58 -6.53 -15.65
C TRP A 161 0.87 -5.48 -16.52
N VAL A 162 -0.46 -5.55 -16.67
CA VAL A 162 -1.22 -4.59 -17.47
C VAL A 162 -1.10 -3.16 -16.95
N LEU A 163 -1.06 -2.98 -15.63
CA LEU A 163 -0.85 -1.68 -15.01
C LEU A 163 0.58 -1.18 -15.30
N ARG A 164 1.58 -2.03 -15.13
CA ARG A 164 2.99 -1.68 -15.40
C ARG A 164 3.17 -1.26 -16.87
N LYS A 165 2.58 -2.02 -17.82
CA LYS A 165 2.60 -1.68 -19.24
C LYS A 165 1.90 -0.36 -19.57
N ALA A 166 0.80 -0.03 -18.87
CA ALA A 166 0.09 1.23 -19.09
C ALA A 166 0.94 2.47 -18.74
N PHE A 167 1.95 2.31 -17.88
CA PHE A 167 2.89 3.38 -17.49
C PHE A 167 4.30 3.22 -18.10
N ASP A 168 4.49 2.23 -18.99
CA ASP A 168 5.75 1.99 -19.71
C ASP A 168 5.80 2.85 -20.98
N ASP A 169 6.16 4.12 -20.82
CA ASP A 169 6.29 5.10 -21.89
C ASP A 169 7.77 5.35 -22.22
N ASP A 170 8.21 4.97 -23.43
CA ASP A 170 9.60 5.16 -23.89
C ASP A 170 9.93 6.62 -24.22
N GLN A 171 8.94 7.45 -24.52
CA GLN A 171 9.14 8.86 -24.88
C GLN A 171 9.11 9.76 -23.64
N LYS A 172 8.19 9.47 -22.71
CA LYS A 172 8.01 10.21 -21.46
C LYS A 172 7.86 9.25 -20.27
N PRO A 173 8.95 8.59 -19.85
CA PRO A 173 8.88 7.57 -18.80
C PRO A 173 8.38 8.15 -17.47
N TYR A 174 7.30 7.57 -16.96
CA TYR A 174 6.73 7.92 -15.64
C TYR A 174 7.64 7.50 -14.48
N LEU A 175 8.37 6.39 -14.64
CA LEU A 175 9.33 5.85 -13.68
C LEU A 175 10.48 5.15 -14.43
N PRO A 176 11.68 5.02 -13.82
CA PRO A 176 12.73 4.18 -14.38
C PRO A 176 12.26 2.73 -14.58
N LYS A 177 12.67 2.08 -15.68
CA LYS A 177 12.20 0.73 -16.03
C LYS A 177 12.45 -0.29 -14.91
N HIS A 178 13.59 -0.22 -14.23
CA HIS A 178 13.89 -1.14 -13.15
C HIS A 178 12.95 -0.99 -11.94
N PHE A 179 12.35 0.19 -11.71
CA PHE A 179 11.26 0.37 -10.74
C PHE A 179 9.94 -0.14 -11.26
N LEU A 180 9.61 0.20 -12.51
CA LEU A 180 8.34 -0.18 -13.12
C LEU A 180 8.15 -1.70 -13.15
N TYR A 181 9.24 -2.45 -13.25
CA TYR A 181 9.27 -3.92 -13.24
C TYR A 181 9.87 -4.52 -11.95
N ARG A 182 9.99 -3.74 -10.86
CA ARG A 182 10.39 -4.25 -9.54
C ARG A 182 9.35 -5.24 -9.02
N GLN A 183 9.80 -6.38 -8.49
CA GLN A 183 8.94 -7.34 -7.79
C GLN A 183 8.28 -6.70 -6.56
N LYS A 184 7.02 -7.05 -6.30
CA LYS A 184 6.27 -6.55 -5.14
C LYS A 184 6.90 -7.01 -3.82
N GLU A 185 7.08 -6.07 -2.90
CA GLU A 185 7.32 -6.31 -1.48
C GLU A 185 6.05 -5.95 -0.68
N GLN A 186 5.68 -6.71 0.35
CA GLN A 186 4.49 -6.40 1.15
C GLN A 186 4.75 -5.17 2.03
N PHE A 187 3.71 -4.38 2.33
CA PHE A 187 3.86 -3.16 3.13
C PHE A 187 4.46 -3.47 4.51
N SER A 188 4.03 -4.54 5.17
CA SER A 188 4.57 -4.97 6.47
C SER A 188 6.05 -5.32 6.43
N ASP A 189 6.50 -5.95 5.35
CA ASP A 189 7.91 -6.30 5.14
C ASP A 189 8.72 -5.03 4.80
N GLY A 190 8.09 -4.10 4.08
CA GLY A 190 8.61 -2.77 3.78
C GLY A 190 8.82 -1.92 5.02
N VAL A 191 7.96 -1.99 6.04
CA VAL A 191 8.13 -1.21 7.28
C VAL A 191 9.31 -1.72 8.14
N GLY A 192 9.71 -2.99 7.97
CA GLY A 192 10.87 -3.62 8.62
C GLY A 192 10.49 -4.76 9.56
N TYR A 193 11.19 -5.90 9.46
CA TYR A 193 10.89 -7.14 10.19
C TYR A 193 10.88 -6.99 11.72
N SER A 194 11.73 -6.13 12.28
CA SER A 194 11.81 -5.88 13.72
C SER A 194 10.51 -5.30 14.33
N TRP A 195 9.66 -4.69 13.50
CA TRP A 195 8.39 -4.12 13.91
C TRP A 195 7.42 -5.17 14.44
N ILE A 196 7.17 -6.21 13.64
CA ILE A 196 6.22 -7.27 13.98
C ILE A 196 6.72 -8.06 15.19
N ASP A 197 8.01 -8.35 15.24
CA ASP A 197 8.60 -9.10 16.35
C ASP A 197 8.55 -8.31 17.66
N SER A 198 8.76 -6.98 17.62
CA SER A 198 8.60 -6.13 18.80
C SER A 198 7.18 -6.14 19.35
N LEU A 199 6.16 -6.17 18.48
CA LEU A 199 4.76 -6.28 18.90
C LEU A 199 4.43 -7.65 19.50
N LYS A 200 4.97 -8.74 18.94
CA LYS A 200 4.86 -10.09 19.52
C LYS A 200 5.48 -10.14 20.92
N ASP A 201 6.70 -9.61 21.05
CA ASP A 201 7.41 -9.57 22.34
C ASP A 201 6.67 -8.74 23.39
N HIS A 202 6.07 -7.62 22.98
CA HIS A 202 5.22 -6.81 23.85
C HIS A 202 3.98 -7.58 24.31
N ALA A 203 3.28 -8.25 23.39
CA ALA A 203 2.10 -9.06 23.71
C ALA A 203 2.44 -10.21 24.68
N ASN A 204 3.53 -10.95 24.42
CA ASN A 204 3.99 -12.06 25.28
C ASN A 204 4.34 -11.63 26.71
N LYS A 205 4.77 -10.38 26.91
CA LYS A 205 5.05 -9.84 28.25
C LYS A 205 3.79 -9.47 29.02
N GLN A 206 2.70 -9.12 28.33
CA GLN A 206 1.46 -8.65 28.96
C GLN A 206 0.42 -9.77 29.12
N ILE A 207 0.39 -10.70 28.19
CA ILE A 207 -0.55 -11.82 28.18
C ILE A 207 0.25 -13.08 28.51
N GLN A 208 0.31 -13.41 29.80
CA GLN A 208 0.76 -14.74 30.23
C GLN A 208 -0.38 -15.72 29.93
N CYS A 209 -0.13 -16.66 29.02
CA CYS A 209 -0.96 -17.85 28.87
C CYS A 209 -0.67 -18.86 30.00
#